data_AF-A0A2V9W4W7-F1
#
_entry.id   AF-A0A2V9W4W7-F1
#
_cell.length_a   1.000
_cell.length_b   1.000
_cell.length_c   1.000
_cell.angle_alpha   90.00
_cell.angle_beta   90.00
_cell.angle_gamma   90.00
#
_symmetry.space_group_name_H-M   'P 1'
#
loop_
_entity.id
_entity.type
_entity.pdbx_description
1 polymer ?
#
loop_
_entity_poly.entity_id
_entity_poly.type
_entity_poly.pdbx_seq_one_letter_code
_entity_poly.pdbx_strand_id
1 'polypeptide(L)'
;MFPRKLRPLCLTLILATTSMASSLRPGLRVSSTEQLAAREQQLWRVPVHVSEFADVPHTSARSRCERTHPPEALTTPNPILGPSDPSVKVRVSFIVGADGRVHSPLILESAGSIEDHTILETVRTWRYRPAMCNGVPTETEAKIEFSSR
;
A
#
# COMPACT_ATOMS: atom_id res chain seq x y z
N MET A 1 3.81 -56.99 96.21
CA MET A 1 2.74 -56.14 95.65
C MET A 1 3.14 -54.69 95.91
N PHE A 2 3.84 -54.18 94.92
CA PHE A 2 4.82 -53.08 94.86
C PHE A 2 5.55 -53.35 93.53
N PRO A 3 6.42 -52.45 93.05
CA PRO A 3 6.23 -51.18 92.36
C PRO A 3 6.45 -51.47 90.84
N ARG A 4 6.90 -50.61 89.91
CA ARG A 4 8.21 -49.95 89.81
C ARG A 4 8.37 -49.47 88.35
N LYS A 5 8.97 -48.29 88.18
CA LYS A 5 10.07 -47.88 87.26
C LYS A 5 10.05 -48.51 85.84
N LEU A 6 10.34 -47.84 84.72
CA LEU A 6 11.45 -46.92 84.44
C LEU A 6 11.30 -46.41 82.97
N ARG A 7 11.90 -45.25 82.72
CA ARG A 7 12.17 -44.44 81.49
C ARG A 7 12.64 -45.23 80.22
N PRO A 8 12.96 -44.61 79.05
CA PRO A 8 12.92 -43.19 78.63
C PRO A 8 12.35 -42.89 77.22
N LEU A 9 12.29 -41.57 76.98
CA LEU A 9 11.99 -40.75 75.80
C LEU A 9 13.01 -40.88 74.65
N CYS A 10 12.53 -41.00 73.39
CA CYS A 10 13.00 -40.21 72.23
C CYS A 10 12.21 -40.46 70.92
N LEU A 11 11.73 -39.35 70.33
CA LEU A 11 11.62 -38.99 68.90
C LEU A 11 10.81 -39.85 67.90
N THR A 12 9.79 -39.24 67.26
CA THR A 12 9.88 -38.77 65.85
C THR A 12 8.65 -37.96 65.38
N LEU A 13 8.96 -36.83 64.71
CA LEU A 13 8.32 -36.09 63.60
C LEU A 13 6.80 -36.17 63.27
N ILE A 14 6.16 -35.02 62.95
CA ILE A 14 5.50 -34.66 61.65
C ILE A 14 4.77 -33.29 61.74
N LEU A 15 4.81 -32.52 60.64
CA LEU A 15 4.23 -31.19 60.39
C LEU A 15 2.70 -31.18 60.15
N ALA A 16 2.02 -30.04 60.37
CA ALA A 16 1.29 -29.27 59.34
C ALA A 16 0.37 -28.18 59.92
N THR A 17 0.37 -27.02 59.27
CA THR A 17 -0.37 -25.79 59.54
C THR A 17 -1.70 -25.71 58.78
N THR A 18 -2.77 -25.19 59.39
CA THR A 18 -3.85 -24.50 58.66
C THR A 18 -4.45 -23.35 59.48
N SER A 19 -4.33 -22.13 58.96
CA SER A 19 -5.12 -20.97 59.38
C SER A 19 -5.45 -20.20 58.12
N MET A 20 -6.72 -20.06 57.79
CA MET A 20 -7.20 -19.14 56.75
C MET A 20 -8.28 -18.26 57.35
N ALA A 21 -7.91 -17.02 57.61
CA ALA A 21 -8.81 -15.92 57.95
C ALA A 21 -9.57 -15.46 56.70
N SER A 22 -10.86 -15.16 56.86
CA SER A 22 -11.71 -14.59 55.81
C SER A 22 -11.74 -13.06 55.96
N SER A 23 -11.36 -12.32 54.92
CA SER A 23 -11.55 -10.87 54.85
C SER A 23 -12.57 -10.49 53.77
N LEU A 24 -13.57 -9.70 54.16
CA LEU A 24 -14.57 -9.10 53.27
C LEU A 24 -13.87 -8.14 52.26
N ARG A 25 -14.25 -8.20 50.98
CA ARG A 25 -13.78 -7.28 49.94
C ARG A 25 -14.80 -6.15 49.70
N PRO A 26 -14.40 -4.87 49.65
CA PRO A 26 -15.27 -3.78 49.21
C PRO A 26 -15.53 -3.88 47.69
N GLY A 27 -16.74 -3.54 47.26
CA GLY A 27 -17.14 -3.61 45.86
C GLY A 27 -16.29 -2.71 44.95
N LEU A 28 -15.71 -3.31 43.91
CA LEU A 28 -15.07 -2.59 42.80
C LEU A 28 -16.15 -1.81 42.03
N ARG A 29 -16.14 -0.47 42.11
CA ARG A 29 -16.65 0.35 41.01
C ARG A 29 -15.58 0.33 39.91
N VAL A 30 -15.80 -0.53 38.91
CA VAL A 30 -14.94 -0.60 37.72
C VAL A 30 -15.12 0.68 36.93
N SER A 31 -14.05 1.50 36.87
CA SER A 31 -13.93 2.69 36.00
C SER A 31 -13.81 2.24 34.54
N SER A 32 -14.86 1.63 34.00
CA SER A 32 -14.86 1.04 32.66
C SER A 32 -14.69 2.10 31.56
N THR A 33 -15.17 3.32 31.80
CA THR A 33 -15.11 4.44 30.85
C THR A 33 -13.71 5.04 30.74
N GLU A 34 -12.98 5.19 31.85
CA GLU A 34 -11.59 5.68 31.80
C GLU A 34 -10.65 4.63 31.18
N GLN A 35 -10.92 3.35 31.43
CA GLN A 35 -10.16 2.25 30.83
C GLN A 35 -10.40 2.12 29.32
N LEU A 36 -11.60 2.44 28.83
CA LEU A 36 -11.91 2.44 27.40
C LEU A 36 -11.23 3.62 26.68
N ALA A 37 -11.35 4.83 27.22
CA ALA A 37 -10.74 6.02 26.63
C ALA A 37 -9.20 5.92 26.59
N ALA A 38 -8.57 5.42 27.67
CA ALA A 38 -7.13 5.17 27.69
C ALA A 38 -6.70 4.10 26.66
N ARG A 39 -7.53 3.07 26.47
CA ARG A 39 -7.27 2.00 25.51
C ARG A 39 -7.47 2.46 24.06
N GLU A 40 -8.44 3.31 23.78
CA GLU A 40 -8.61 3.95 22.46
C GLU A 40 -7.42 4.86 22.11
N GLN A 41 -6.92 5.64 23.06
CA GLN A 41 -5.71 6.46 22.87
C GLN A 41 -4.46 5.62 22.63
N GLN A 42 -4.33 4.45 23.25
CA GLN A 42 -3.23 3.51 22.97
C GLN A 42 -3.35 2.79 21.62
N LEU A 43 -4.55 2.73 21.04
CA LEU A 43 -4.80 2.10 19.73
C LEU A 43 -4.60 3.06 18.56
N TRP A 44 -4.68 4.37 18.79
CA TRP A 44 -4.36 5.38 17.77
C TRP A 44 -2.85 5.55 17.58
N ARG A 45 -2.22 4.57 16.93
CA ARG A 45 -0.94 4.78 16.23
C ARG A 45 -1.24 5.25 14.82
N VAL A 46 -0.65 6.39 14.44
CA VAL A 46 -0.62 6.85 13.05
C VAL A 46 -0.06 5.71 12.22
N PRO A 47 -0.79 5.16 11.24
CA PRO A 47 -0.25 4.12 10.38
C PRO A 47 0.97 4.69 9.67
N VAL A 48 2.14 4.12 9.96
CA VAL A 48 3.33 4.34 9.14
C VAL A 48 3.00 3.73 7.79
N HIS A 49 3.06 4.51 6.71
CA HIS A 49 2.85 4.02 5.35
C HIS A 49 3.83 2.87 5.09
N VAL A 50 3.36 1.63 5.15
CA VAL A 50 4.19 0.46 4.89
C VAL A 50 4.24 0.29 3.37
N SER A 51 5.28 0.85 2.74
CA SER A 51 5.58 0.68 1.31
C SER A 51 6.12 -0.73 1.02
N GLU A 52 5.49 -1.77 1.57
CA GLU A 52 5.91 -3.16 1.34
C GLU A 52 5.15 -3.67 0.13
N PHE A 53 5.78 -3.52 -1.04
CA PHE A 53 5.31 -4.14 -2.27
C PHE A 53 5.67 -5.62 -2.19
N ALA A 54 4.67 -6.50 -2.08
CA ALA A 54 4.90 -7.92 -2.27
C ALA A 54 5.39 -8.14 -3.72
N ASP A 55 6.53 -8.81 -3.87
CA ASP A 55 6.98 -9.26 -5.19
C ASP A 55 5.93 -10.21 -5.75
N VAL A 56 5.09 -9.71 -6.66
CA VAL A 56 4.21 -10.57 -7.45
C VAL A 56 5.14 -11.44 -8.31
N PRO A 57 5.18 -12.78 -8.11
CA PRO A 57 5.98 -13.65 -8.94
C PRO A 57 5.58 -13.36 -10.38
N HIS A 58 6.54 -12.90 -11.18
CA HIS A 58 6.30 -12.44 -12.53
C HIS A 58 5.53 -13.54 -13.26
N THR A 59 4.24 -13.32 -13.51
CA THR A 59 3.46 -14.21 -14.35
C THR A 59 4.12 -14.15 -15.71
N SER A 60 4.92 -15.17 -16.01
CA SER A 60 5.55 -15.40 -17.30
C SER A 60 4.53 -15.78 -18.36
N ALA A 61 3.31 -15.24 -18.28
CA ALA A 61 2.36 -15.22 -19.37
C ALA A 61 2.71 -14.08 -20.33
N ARG A 62 3.97 -14.02 -20.77
CA ARG A 62 4.26 -13.40 -22.07
C ARG A 62 3.97 -14.48 -23.09
N SER A 63 2.69 -14.69 -23.42
CA SER A 63 2.37 -15.15 -24.76
C SER A 63 2.91 -14.08 -25.70
N ARG A 64 4.16 -14.27 -26.14
CA ARG A 64 4.84 -13.34 -27.05
C ARG A 64 3.96 -13.27 -28.28
N CYS A 65 3.36 -12.11 -28.52
CA CYS A 65 2.55 -11.87 -29.70
C CYS A 65 3.39 -12.20 -30.94
N GLU A 66 2.94 -13.14 -31.75
CA GLU A 66 3.66 -13.59 -32.95
C GLU A 66 3.53 -12.58 -34.07
N ARG A 67 2.34 -11.96 -34.20
CA ARG A 67 2.08 -10.83 -35.09
C ARG A 67 1.65 -9.61 -34.31
N THR A 68 2.43 -8.55 -34.38
CA THR A 68 2.12 -7.26 -33.78
C THR A 68 1.90 -6.21 -34.85
N HIS A 69 0.94 -5.32 -34.61
CA HIS A 69 0.82 -4.05 -35.32
C HIS A 69 0.85 -2.92 -34.29
N PRO A 70 1.69 -1.88 -34.48
CA PRO A 70 1.73 -0.74 -33.58
C PRO A 70 0.43 0.07 -33.69
N PRO A 71 0.12 0.92 -32.68
CA PRO A 71 -1.00 1.83 -32.78
C PRO A 71 -0.72 2.89 -33.85
N GLU A 72 -1.76 3.34 -34.54
CA GLU A 72 -1.65 4.33 -35.61
C GLU A 72 -2.33 5.62 -35.18
N ALA A 73 -1.62 6.75 -35.28
CA ALA A 73 -2.16 8.05 -34.94
C ALA A 73 -3.28 8.44 -35.94
N LEU A 74 -4.48 8.73 -35.42
CA LEU A 74 -5.61 9.19 -36.23
C LEU A 74 -5.83 10.69 -36.04
N THR A 75 -5.82 11.16 -34.79
CA THR A 75 -6.00 12.57 -34.45
C THR A 75 -5.10 12.91 -33.28
N THR A 76 -3.96 13.51 -33.58
CA THR A 76 -2.93 13.90 -32.60
C THR A 76 -2.54 15.37 -32.81
N PRO A 77 -3.44 16.33 -32.52
CA PRO A 77 -3.10 17.76 -32.61
C PRO A 77 -1.93 18.09 -31.68
N ASN A 78 -1.07 19.00 -32.13
CA ASN A 78 0.01 19.52 -31.31
C ASN A 78 -0.56 20.44 -30.21
N PRO A 79 -0.02 20.40 -28.99
CA PRO A 79 -0.39 21.35 -27.93
C PRO A 79 0.04 22.76 -28.34
N ILE A 80 -0.79 23.74 -28.02
CA ILE A 80 -0.49 25.16 -28.25
C ILE A 80 0.25 25.66 -27.02
N LEU A 81 1.57 25.76 -27.11
CA LEU A 81 2.41 26.27 -26.04
C LEU A 81 2.56 27.79 -26.17
N GLY A 82 2.65 28.48 -25.03
CA GLY A 82 2.92 29.91 -25.00
C GLY A 82 4.36 30.23 -25.42
N PRO A 83 4.71 31.52 -25.56
CA PRO A 83 6.08 31.96 -25.76
C PRO A 83 6.86 31.84 -24.43
N SER A 84 7.05 30.62 -23.93
CA SER A 84 8.00 30.32 -22.87
C SER A 84 9.33 29.84 -23.48
N ASP A 85 10.40 30.00 -22.69
CA ASP A 85 11.85 29.85 -22.99
C ASP A 85 12.23 29.06 -24.27
N PRO A 86 13.31 29.44 -24.99
CA PRO A 86 13.68 28.87 -26.29
C PRO A 86 14.13 27.38 -26.25
N SER A 87 13.92 26.67 -25.15
CA SER A 87 14.22 25.24 -25.01
C SER A 87 13.21 24.51 -24.11
N VAL A 88 11.91 24.62 -24.43
CA VAL A 88 10.90 23.75 -23.79
C VAL A 88 11.16 22.32 -24.25
N LYS A 89 11.35 21.39 -23.30
CA LYS A 89 11.42 19.95 -23.57
C LYS A 89 10.54 19.20 -22.56
N VAL A 90 9.50 18.56 -23.06
CA VAL A 90 8.56 17.79 -22.22
C VAL A 90 8.44 16.38 -22.76
N ARG A 91 8.61 15.37 -21.90
CA ARG A 91 8.41 13.97 -22.25
C ARG A 91 7.19 13.43 -21.55
N VAL A 92 6.35 12.72 -22.29
CA VAL A 92 5.09 12.16 -21.80
C VAL A 92 5.05 10.66 -22.08
N SER A 93 4.68 9.86 -21.09
CA SER A 93 4.24 8.48 -21.29
C SER A 93 2.73 8.39 -21.17
N PHE A 94 2.11 7.51 -21.96
CA PHE A 94 0.69 7.23 -21.85
C PHE A 94 0.38 5.84 -22.42
N ILE A 95 -0.83 5.36 -22.18
CA ILE A 95 -1.31 4.08 -22.70
C ILE A 95 -2.30 4.37 -23.84
N VAL A 96 -2.07 3.79 -25.01
CA VAL A 96 -3.12 3.69 -26.03
C VAL A 96 -3.96 2.46 -25.70
N GLY A 97 -5.23 2.68 -25.34
CA GLY A 97 -6.16 1.62 -25.00
C GLY A 97 -6.57 0.80 -26.22
N ALA A 98 -7.13 -0.40 -25.97
CA ALA A 98 -7.74 -1.24 -27.01
C ALA A 98 -8.95 -0.56 -27.68
N ASP A 99 -9.49 0.51 -27.07
CA ASP A 99 -10.52 1.40 -27.58
C ASP A 99 -9.98 2.54 -28.47
N GLY A 100 -8.66 2.64 -28.62
CA GLY A 100 -8.00 3.70 -29.40
C GLY A 100 -7.93 5.05 -28.68
N ARG A 101 -8.25 5.13 -27.39
CA ARG A 101 -8.13 6.35 -26.58
C ARG A 101 -6.83 6.37 -25.79
N VAL A 102 -6.40 7.56 -25.40
CA VAL A 102 -5.26 7.74 -24.51
C VAL A 102 -5.71 7.64 -23.05
N HIS A 103 -5.03 6.79 -22.28
CA HIS A 103 -5.22 6.57 -20.86
C HIS A 103 -3.93 6.86 -20.09
N SER A 104 -4.07 7.23 -18.82
CA SER A 104 -2.97 7.42 -17.86
C SER A 104 -1.78 8.26 -18.38
N PRO A 105 -2.01 9.44 -19.00
CA PRO A 105 -0.89 10.28 -19.42
C PRO A 105 -0.11 10.82 -18.22
N LEU A 106 1.22 10.69 -18.28
CA LEU A 106 2.15 11.00 -17.22
C LEU A 106 3.34 11.78 -17.78
N ILE A 107 3.67 12.91 -17.15
CA ILE A 107 4.89 13.67 -17.43
C ILE A 107 6.10 12.90 -16.90
N LEU A 108 7.05 12.61 -17.79
CA LEU A 108 8.35 12.01 -17.48
C LEU A 108 9.46 13.05 -17.33
N GLU A 109 9.38 14.13 -18.12
CA GLU A 109 10.31 15.27 -18.09
C GLU A 109 9.46 16.53 -18.23
N SER A 110 9.56 17.45 -17.27
CA SER A 110 8.73 18.64 -17.14
C SER A 110 9.47 19.88 -17.64
N ALA A 111 8.74 20.82 -18.24
CA ALA A 111 9.26 22.14 -18.61
C ALA A 111 8.60 23.29 -17.83
N GLY A 112 7.63 22.98 -16.95
CA GLY A 112 6.83 23.97 -16.24
C GLY A 112 5.39 23.50 -16.07
N SER A 113 4.72 23.94 -15.00
CA SER A 113 3.37 23.46 -14.67
C SER A 113 2.32 23.86 -15.70
N ILE A 114 2.50 25.00 -16.38
CA ILE A 114 1.56 25.52 -17.39
C ILE A 114 1.68 24.70 -18.68
N GLU A 115 2.91 24.46 -19.13
CA GLU A 115 3.24 23.67 -20.30
C GLU A 115 2.78 22.22 -20.10
N ASP A 116 3.13 21.62 -18.96
CA ASP A 116 2.74 20.26 -18.60
C ASP A 116 1.22 20.10 -18.60
N HIS A 117 0.48 21.05 -18.01
CA HIS A 117 -0.97 21.02 -17.99
C HIS A 117 -1.56 21.04 -19.40
N THR A 118 -1.11 21.99 -20.23
CA THR A 118 -1.57 22.16 -21.61
C THR A 118 -1.29 20.91 -22.47
N ILE A 119 -0.11 20.32 -22.27
CA ILE A 119 0.30 19.08 -22.95
C ILE A 119 -0.61 17.93 -22.52
N LEU A 120 -0.81 17.73 -21.22
CA LEU A 120 -1.67 16.66 -20.72
C LEU A 120 -3.13 16.81 -21.18
N GLU A 121 -3.67 18.03 -21.22
CA GLU A 121 -5.01 18.27 -21.76
C GLU A 121 -5.09 17.90 -23.23
N THR A 122 -4.12 18.32 -24.05
CA THR A 122 -4.09 18.00 -25.47
C THR A 122 -3.94 16.51 -25.72
N VAL A 123 -3.00 15.84 -25.03
CA VAL A 123 -2.74 14.39 -25.18
C VAL A 123 -3.96 13.54 -24.83
N ARG A 124 -4.77 13.94 -23.85
CA ARG A 124 -6.04 13.24 -23.52
C ARG A 124 -7.06 13.25 -24.66
N THR A 125 -7.01 14.24 -25.55
CA THR A 125 -7.92 14.33 -26.69
C THR A 125 -7.52 13.40 -27.84
N TRP A 126 -6.29 12.87 -27.83
CA TRP A 126 -5.77 12.12 -28.95
C TRP A 126 -6.53 10.82 -29.21
N ARG A 127 -6.55 10.42 -30.49
CA ARG A 127 -7.19 9.20 -30.97
C ARG A 127 -6.24 8.40 -31.83
N TYR A 128 -6.29 7.10 -31.62
CA TYR A 128 -5.47 6.11 -32.30
C TYR A 128 -6.33 4.97 -32.84
N ARG A 129 -5.84 4.31 -33.87
CA ARG A 129 -6.17 2.90 -34.11
C ARG A 129 -5.34 2.10 -33.10
N PRO A 130 -5.96 1.22 -32.29
CA PRO A 130 -5.24 0.49 -31.24
C PRO A 130 -4.16 -0.42 -31.83
N ALA A 131 -3.17 -0.76 -31.01
CA ALA A 131 -2.23 -1.81 -31.37
C ALA A 131 -2.95 -3.15 -31.51
N MET A 132 -2.44 -4.03 -32.35
CA MET A 132 -3.00 -5.38 -32.54
C MET A 132 -1.98 -6.43 -32.14
N CYS A 133 -2.43 -7.43 -31.39
CA CYS A 133 -1.71 -8.68 -31.14
C CYS A 133 -2.52 -9.81 -31.75
N ASN A 134 -1.98 -10.48 -32.78
CA ASN A 134 -2.64 -11.57 -33.48
C ASN A 134 -4.06 -11.23 -33.99
N GLY A 135 -4.29 -9.96 -34.33
CA GLY A 135 -5.60 -9.44 -34.77
C GLY A 135 -6.53 -8.96 -33.65
N VAL A 136 -6.10 -9.04 -32.38
CA VAL A 136 -6.85 -8.57 -31.22
C VAL A 136 -6.33 -7.20 -30.78
N PRO A 137 -7.19 -6.17 -30.65
CA PRO A 137 -6.82 -4.88 -30.07
C PRO A 137 -6.20 -5.05 -28.68
N THR A 138 -5.04 -4.47 -28.45
CA THR A 138 -4.27 -4.60 -27.21
C THR A 138 -3.76 -3.24 -26.77
N GLU A 139 -3.72 -3.03 -25.46
CA GLU A 139 -3.17 -1.81 -24.89
C GLU A 139 -1.65 -1.74 -25.08
N THR A 140 -1.12 -0.54 -25.28
CA THR A 140 0.32 -0.35 -25.45
C THR A 140 0.79 0.98 -24.86
N GLU A 141 1.97 0.96 -24.23
CA GLU A 141 2.61 2.17 -23.73
C GLU A 141 3.29 2.93 -24.88
N ALA A 142 3.07 4.24 -24.95
CA ALA A 142 3.71 5.14 -25.89
C ALA A 142 4.45 6.26 -25.14
N LYS A 143 5.57 6.71 -25.71
CA LYS A 143 6.38 7.81 -25.16
C LYS A 143 6.63 8.83 -26.25
N ILE A 144 6.32 10.09 -25.99
CA ILE A 144 6.48 11.20 -26.93
C ILE A 144 7.24 12.34 -26.24
N GLU A 145 8.06 13.04 -27.03
CA GLU A 145 8.78 14.23 -26.63
C GLU A 145 8.26 15.43 -27.43
N PHE A 146 7.97 16.51 -26.72
CA PHE A 146 7.67 17.82 -27.28
C PHE A 146 8.88 18.71 -27.07
N SER A 147 9.37 19.34 -28.14
CA SER A 147 10.45 20.33 -28.06
C SER A 147 10.13 21.57 -28.90
N SER A 148 10.44 22.76 -28.36
CA SER A 148 10.50 24.00 -29.17
C SER A 148 11.87 24.09 -29.84
N ARG A 149 11.91 24.35 -31.14
CA ARG A 149 13.14 24.67 -31.88
C ARG A 149 13.16 26.14 -32.26
#